data_AF-A0A1I9JUS4-F1
#
_entry.id   AF-A0A1I9JUS4-F1
#
_cell.length_a   1.000
_cell.length_b   1.000
_cell.length_c   1.000
_cell.angle_alpha   90.00
_cell.angle_beta   90.00
_cell.angle_gamma   90.00
#
_symmetry.space_group_name_H-M   'P 1'
#
loop_
_entity.id
_entity.type
_entity.pdbx_description
1 polymer ?
#
loop_
_entity_poly.entity_id
_entity_poly.type
_entity_poly.pdbx_seq_one_letter_code
_entity_poly.pdbx_strand_id
1 'polypeptide(L)'
;LIGAPPGYIGYGESGLLTKAVSKQPFAVLLFDEIEKAHKDINNLMLQLLDDGKLTDSLGNCIDFSNTLIFFTSNLGFPTNISEFKFLRSGKDLSERDQELLFNKVEFAIKNHFKPEFLNRLDDIIVFKPLNINFLKEIINK
;
A
#
# COMPACT_ATOMS: atom_id res chain seq x y z
N LEU A 1 8.21 -13.17 -3.82
CA LEU A 1 6.74 -13.15 -3.89
C LEU A 1 6.18 -14.35 -4.66
N ILE A 2 6.60 -14.55 -5.92
CA ILE A 2 6.14 -15.64 -6.80
C ILE A 2 7.13 -16.82 -6.98
N GLY A 3 8.30 -16.74 -6.34
CA GLY A 3 9.39 -17.73 -6.47
C GLY A 3 10.51 -17.23 -7.40
N ALA A 4 11.63 -17.92 -7.44
CA ALA A 4 12.76 -17.55 -8.31
C ALA A 4 12.58 -18.18 -9.70
N PRO A 5 12.95 -17.47 -10.79
CA PRO A 5 12.88 -18.01 -12.14
C PRO A 5 13.88 -19.17 -12.36
N PRO A 6 13.69 -20.00 -13.41
CA PRO A 6 14.64 -21.05 -13.78
C PRO A 6 16.08 -20.55 -13.87
N GLY A 7 17.00 -21.22 -13.16
CA GLY A 7 18.43 -20.90 -13.16
C GLY A 7 18.91 -19.98 -12.04
N TYR A 8 18.03 -19.55 -11.12
CA TYR A 8 18.40 -18.78 -9.93
C TYR A 8 18.34 -19.60 -8.63
N ILE A 9 19.10 -19.18 -7.61
CA ILE A 9 19.00 -19.77 -6.26
C ILE A 9 17.57 -19.56 -5.73
N GLY A 10 16.94 -20.63 -5.24
CA GLY A 10 15.52 -20.63 -4.85
C GLY A 10 14.56 -21.07 -5.95
N TYR A 11 15.07 -21.49 -7.11
CA TYR A 11 14.28 -22.14 -8.15
C TYR A 11 13.76 -23.50 -7.66
N GLY A 12 12.48 -23.80 -7.93
CA GLY A 12 11.81 -25.02 -7.44
C GLY A 12 10.91 -24.81 -6.23
N GLU A 13 10.93 -23.62 -5.61
CA GLU A 13 10.04 -23.26 -4.50
C GLU A 13 8.90 -22.35 -4.95
N SER A 14 7.67 -22.69 -4.56
CA SER A 14 6.53 -21.80 -4.76
C SER A 14 6.76 -20.48 -4.02
N GLY A 15 6.40 -19.37 -4.64
CA GLY A 15 6.48 -18.05 -4.02
C GLY A 15 5.82 -17.98 -2.64
N LEU A 16 6.43 -17.22 -1.73
CA LEU A 16 5.90 -17.02 -0.37
C LEU A 16 4.45 -16.49 -0.39
N LEU A 17 4.15 -15.54 -1.29
CA LEU A 17 2.83 -14.93 -1.42
C LEU A 17 1.82 -15.92 -2.01
N THR A 18 2.17 -16.53 -3.15
CA THR A 18 1.30 -17.47 -3.87
C THR A 18 0.99 -18.70 -3.02
N LYS A 19 1.97 -19.20 -2.26
CA LYS A 19 1.78 -20.31 -1.31
C LYS A 19 0.87 -19.95 -0.15
N ALA A 20 1.02 -18.75 0.42
CA ALA A 20 0.20 -18.30 1.54
C ALA A 20 -1.28 -18.19 1.14
N VAL A 21 -1.56 -17.51 0.02
CA VAL A 21 -2.93 -17.32 -0.47
C VAL A 21 -3.54 -18.62 -0.99
N SER A 22 -2.76 -19.48 -1.64
CA SER A 22 -3.23 -20.82 -2.06
C SER A 22 -3.72 -21.66 -0.87
N LYS A 23 -3.08 -21.52 0.29
CA LYS A 23 -3.50 -22.23 1.52
C LYS A 23 -4.69 -21.55 2.22
N GLN A 24 -4.75 -20.23 2.18
CA GLN A 24 -5.81 -19.45 2.83
C GLN A 24 -6.25 -18.30 1.91
N PRO A 25 -7.21 -18.56 1.01
CA PRO A 25 -7.65 -17.56 0.01
C PRO A 25 -8.37 -16.35 0.63
N PHE A 26 -9.02 -16.56 1.77
CA PHE A 26 -9.64 -15.50 2.57
C PHE A 26 -8.60 -14.88 3.49
N ALA A 27 -7.89 -13.90 2.95
CA ALA A 27 -6.78 -13.25 3.64
C ALA A 27 -6.84 -11.73 3.46
N VAL A 28 -6.13 -11.05 4.35
CA VAL A 28 -5.78 -9.63 4.20
C VAL A 28 -4.29 -9.58 3.89
N LEU A 29 -3.94 -8.99 2.76
CA LEU A 29 -2.56 -8.74 2.36
C LEU A 29 -2.25 -7.26 2.55
N LEU A 30 -1.16 -6.99 3.27
CA LEU A 30 -0.67 -5.63 3.48
C LEU A 30 0.70 -5.49 2.80
N PHE A 31 0.78 -4.56 1.87
CA PHE A 31 2.03 -4.12 1.26
C PHE A 31 2.43 -2.79 1.88
N ASP A 32 3.50 -2.83 2.65
CA ASP A 32 4.02 -1.66 3.35
C ASP A 32 4.95 -0.83 2.47
N GLU A 33 4.88 0.49 2.61
CA GLU A 33 5.69 1.49 1.89
C GLU A 33 5.87 1.19 0.38
N ILE A 34 4.76 1.00 -0.34
CA ILE A 34 4.77 0.54 -1.73
C ILE A 34 5.55 1.49 -2.67
N GLU A 35 5.72 2.76 -2.31
CA GLU A 35 6.54 3.73 -3.06
C GLU A 35 8.04 3.40 -3.10
N LYS A 36 8.52 2.55 -2.18
CA LYS A 36 9.92 2.09 -2.16
C LYS A 36 10.14 0.84 -3.00
N ALA A 37 9.08 0.23 -3.51
CA ALA A 37 9.16 -1.02 -4.26
C ALA A 37 9.82 -0.83 -5.63
N HIS A 38 10.57 -1.86 -6.07
CA HIS A 38 11.14 -1.88 -7.41
C HIS A 38 10.05 -1.95 -8.48
N LYS A 39 10.33 -1.45 -9.69
CA LYS A 39 9.38 -1.43 -10.81
C LYS A 39 8.78 -2.81 -11.13
N ASP A 40 9.54 -3.87 -10.95
CA ASP A 40 9.05 -5.24 -11.19
C ASP A 40 7.96 -5.67 -10.21
N ILE A 41 8.01 -5.16 -8.97
CA ILE A 41 6.95 -5.38 -7.99
C ILE A 41 5.68 -4.65 -8.43
N ASN A 42 5.81 -3.42 -8.93
CA ASN A 42 4.65 -2.65 -9.42
C ASN A 42 3.97 -3.37 -10.60
N ASN A 43 4.75 -3.93 -11.54
CA ASN A 43 4.20 -4.71 -12.65
C ASN A 43 3.48 -5.98 -12.17
N LEU A 44 4.06 -6.67 -11.17
CA LEU A 44 3.42 -7.82 -10.56
C LEU A 44 2.11 -7.44 -9.85
N MET A 45 2.09 -6.31 -9.15
CA MET A 45 0.88 -5.82 -8.49
C MET A 45 -0.18 -5.40 -9.51
N LEU A 46 0.20 -4.79 -10.64
CA LEU A 46 -0.73 -4.50 -11.73
C LEU A 46 -1.41 -5.78 -12.24
N GLN A 47 -0.63 -6.83 -12.51
CA GLN A 47 -1.19 -8.13 -12.92
C GLN A 47 -2.17 -8.67 -11.88
N LEU A 48 -1.79 -8.60 -10.59
CA LEU A 48 -2.64 -9.05 -9.49
C LEU A 48 -3.96 -8.27 -9.40
N LEU A 49 -3.90 -6.94 -9.50
CA LEU A 49 -5.05 -6.05 -9.42
C LEU A 49 -5.94 -6.12 -10.68
N ASP A 50 -5.37 -6.47 -11.82
CA ASP A 50 -6.10 -6.59 -13.09
C ASP A 50 -6.87 -7.92 -13.17
N ASP A 51 -6.18 -9.04 -12.98
CA ASP A 51 -6.72 -10.38 -13.25
C ASP A 51 -7.23 -11.07 -11.97
N GLY A 52 -6.95 -10.51 -10.79
CA GLY A 52 -7.20 -11.16 -9.50
C GLY A 52 -6.38 -12.45 -9.33
N LYS A 53 -5.34 -12.65 -10.15
CA LYS A 53 -4.58 -13.89 -10.21
C LYS A 53 -3.09 -13.63 -10.36
N LEU A 54 -2.29 -14.51 -9.78
CA LEU A 54 -0.85 -14.53 -9.99
C LEU A 54 -0.37 -15.93 -10.32
N THR A 55 0.52 -16.01 -11.30
CA THR A 55 1.19 -17.27 -11.66
C THR A 55 2.56 -17.31 -11.01
N ASP A 56 2.84 -18.39 -10.29
CA ASP A 56 4.14 -18.59 -9.66
C ASP A 56 5.20 -19.10 -10.66
N SER A 57 6.45 -19.14 -10.22
CA SER A 57 7.58 -19.63 -11.04
C SER A 57 7.49 -21.12 -11.44
N LEU A 58 6.59 -21.88 -10.81
CA LEU A 58 6.30 -23.29 -11.13
C LEU A 58 5.11 -23.43 -12.09
N GLY A 59 4.47 -22.32 -12.48
CA GLY A 59 3.32 -22.30 -13.38
C GLY A 59 1.97 -22.43 -12.67
N ASN A 60 1.93 -22.44 -11.33
CA ASN A 60 0.67 -22.51 -10.60
C ASN A 60 -0.03 -21.14 -10.64
N CYS A 61 -1.25 -21.12 -11.15
CA CYS A 61 -2.09 -19.93 -11.14
C CYS A 61 -2.92 -19.89 -9.85
N ILE A 62 -2.71 -18.87 -9.02
CA ILE A 62 -3.36 -18.68 -7.73
C ILE A 62 -4.38 -17.54 -7.83
N ASP A 63 -5.57 -17.77 -7.28
CA ASP A 63 -6.68 -16.83 -7.26
C ASP A 63 -6.70 -15.99 -5.96
N PHE A 64 -6.84 -14.68 -6.12
CA PHE A 64 -6.88 -13.66 -5.08
C PHE A 64 -8.26 -12.97 -5.00
N SER A 65 -9.28 -13.45 -5.71
CA SER A 65 -10.62 -12.85 -5.74
C SER A 65 -11.30 -12.74 -4.35
N ASN A 66 -10.85 -13.53 -3.37
CA ASN A 66 -11.34 -13.52 -1.99
C ASN A 66 -10.36 -12.87 -1.00
N THR A 67 -9.34 -12.17 -1.51
CA THR A 67 -8.28 -11.56 -0.72
C THR A 67 -8.42 -10.04 -0.73
N LEU A 68 -8.46 -9.41 0.45
CA LEU A 68 -8.39 -7.96 0.56
C LEU A 68 -6.93 -7.52 0.49
N ILE A 69 -6.64 -6.57 -0.40
CA ILE A 69 -5.28 -6.06 -0.62
C ILE A 69 -5.23 -4.61 -0.16
N PHE A 70 -4.34 -4.33 0.79
CA PHE A 70 -4.04 -2.99 1.25
C PHE A 70 -2.62 -2.61 0.86
N PHE A 71 -2.47 -1.42 0.30
CA PHE A 71 -1.19 -0.77 0.14
C PHE A 71 -1.10 0.39 1.12
N THR A 72 0.08 0.60 1.68
CA THR A 72 0.37 1.80 2.47
C THR A 72 1.52 2.55 1.85
N SER A 73 1.48 3.87 2.00
CA SER A 73 2.48 4.75 1.44
C SER A 73 2.66 5.98 2.30
N ASN A 74 3.92 6.45 2.39
CA ASN A 74 4.27 7.68 3.10
C ASN A 74 4.37 8.89 2.16
N LEU A 75 3.93 8.77 0.89
CA LEU A 75 4.01 9.85 -0.09
C LEU A 75 3.17 11.08 0.29
N GLY A 76 3.76 12.25 0.05
CA GLY A 76 3.09 13.54 0.24
C GLY A 76 2.84 13.92 1.70
N PHE A 77 3.13 13.02 2.65
CA PHE A 77 3.07 13.36 4.05
C PHE A 77 4.22 14.34 4.40
N PRO A 78 3.93 15.48 5.05
CA PRO A 78 4.98 16.42 5.42
C PRO A 78 5.98 15.76 6.37
N THR A 79 7.27 15.83 6.07
CA THR A 79 8.33 15.28 6.93
C THR A 79 8.84 16.30 7.95
N ASN A 80 8.53 17.58 7.74
CA ASN A 80 9.01 18.68 8.56
C ASN A 80 7.89 19.28 9.43
N ILE A 81 8.16 19.37 10.74
CA ILE A 81 7.27 19.98 11.74
C ILE A 81 6.93 21.45 11.40
N SER A 82 7.78 22.14 10.65
CA SER A 82 7.55 23.53 10.20
C SER A 82 6.41 23.65 9.18
N GLU A 83 6.18 22.63 8.35
CA GLU A 83 5.01 22.54 7.47
C GLU A 83 3.74 22.18 8.26
N PHE A 84 3.93 21.58 9.44
CA PHE A 84 2.89 21.23 10.40
C PHE A 84 2.73 22.26 11.54
N LYS A 85 2.66 23.57 11.22
CA LYS A 85 2.30 24.59 12.23
C LYS A 85 0.98 24.25 12.96
N PHE A 86 0.08 23.55 12.29
CA PHE A 86 -1.24 23.14 12.81
C PHE A 86 -1.16 22.05 13.90
N LEU A 87 -0.23 21.08 13.80
CA LEU A 87 -0.06 20.02 14.81
C LEU A 87 0.51 20.52 16.13
N ARG A 88 1.23 21.65 16.12
CA ARG A 88 1.77 22.27 17.34
C ARG A 88 0.69 22.76 18.31
N SER A 89 -0.53 22.97 17.82
CA SER A 89 -1.62 23.52 18.63
C SER A 89 -2.35 22.47 19.48
N GLY A 90 -2.13 21.18 19.22
CA GLY A 90 -2.88 20.09 19.85
C GLY A 90 -4.38 20.08 19.49
N LYS A 91 -4.81 20.94 18.56
CA LYS A 91 -6.19 21.04 18.07
C LYS A 91 -6.38 20.22 16.81
N ASP A 92 -7.63 19.90 16.51
CA ASP A 92 -8.01 19.33 15.22
C ASP A 92 -7.61 20.24 14.06
N LEU A 93 -7.25 19.63 12.94
CA LEU A 93 -7.00 20.34 11.69
C LEU A 93 -8.28 21.07 11.26
N SER A 94 -8.15 22.33 10.85
CA SER A 94 -9.27 23.01 10.20
C SER A 94 -9.60 22.33 8.87
N GLU A 95 -10.82 22.51 8.36
CA GLU A 95 -11.23 21.95 7.06
C GLU A 95 -10.26 22.36 5.93
N ARG A 96 -9.81 23.62 5.96
CA ARG A 96 -8.81 24.15 5.03
C ARG A 96 -7.48 23.41 5.11
N ASP A 97 -7.02 23.07 6.30
CA ASP A 97 -5.74 22.37 6.47
C ASP A 97 -5.84 20.90 6.02
N GLN A 98 -7.00 20.27 6.24
CA GLN A 98 -7.28 18.93 5.75
C GLN A 98 -7.28 18.88 4.22
N GLU A 99 -7.92 19.87 3.57
CA GLU A 99 -7.95 20.00 2.11
C GLU A 99 -6.54 20.21 1.53
N LEU A 100 -5.73 21.07 2.16
CA LEU A 100 -4.34 21.30 1.75
C LEU A 100 -3.48 20.03 1.86
N LEU A 101 -3.64 19.27 2.95
CA LEU A 101 -2.94 17.99 3.14
C LEU A 101 -3.38 16.97 2.07
N PHE A 102 -4.69 16.84 1.85
CA PHE A 102 -5.24 15.93 0.86
C PHE A 102 -4.68 16.22 -0.54
N ASN A 103 -4.73 17.49 -0.97
CA ASN A 103 -4.22 17.91 -2.28
C ASN A 103 -2.71 17.63 -2.43
N LYS A 104 -1.93 17.80 -1.35
CA LYS A 104 -0.49 17.49 -1.35
C LYS A 104 -0.23 15.99 -1.51
N VAL A 105 -0.97 15.15 -0.78
CA VAL A 105 -0.88 13.69 -0.86
C VAL A 105 -1.31 13.21 -2.25
N GLU A 106 -2.43 13.70 -2.75
CA GLU A 106 -2.95 13.34 -4.08
C GLU A 106 -1.94 13.70 -5.19
N PHE A 107 -1.34 14.89 -5.13
CA PHE A 107 -0.31 15.31 -6.07
C PHE A 107 0.92 14.41 -6.01
N ALA A 108 1.38 14.03 -4.81
CA ALA A 108 2.54 13.15 -4.64
C ALA A 108 2.26 11.73 -5.20
N ILE A 109 1.07 11.18 -4.93
CA ILE A 109 0.64 9.88 -5.44
C ILE A 109 0.59 9.88 -6.97
N LYS A 110 -0.03 10.90 -7.59
CA LYS A 110 -0.16 11.03 -9.05
C LYS A 110 1.17 11.20 -9.78
N ASN A 111 2.17 11.80 -9.12
CA ASN A 111 3.51 11.95 -9.69
C ASN A 111 4.38 10.69 -9.55
N HIS A 112 4.16 9.91 -8.50
CA HIS A 112 4.96 8.72 -8.22
C HIS A 112 4.42 7.48 -8.93
N PHE A 113 3.12 7.22 -8.80
CA PHE A 113 2.47 6.06 -9.40
C PHE A 113 1.89 6.43 -10.76
N LYS A 114 2.04 5.51 -11.70
CA LYS A 114 1.43 5.66 -13.02
C LYS A 114 -0.10 5.58 -12.92
N PRO A 115 -0.84 6.27 -13.80
CA PRO A 115 -2.30 6.19 -13.84
C PRO A 115 -2.84 4.75 -13.95
N GLU A 116 -2.13 3.88 -14.67
CA GLU A 116 -2.51 2.46 -14.80
C GLU A 116 -2.61 1.72 -13.45
N PHE A 117 -1.79 2.07 -12.47
CA PHE A 117 -1.85 1.48 -11.13
C PHE A 117 -2.98 2.09 -10.31
N LEU A 118 -3.10 3.41 -10.33
CA LEU A 118 -4.11 4.13 -9.56
C LEU A 118 -5.53 3.79 -10.01
N ASN A 119 -5.74 3.60 -11.30
CA ASN A 119 -7.05 3.23 -11.87
C ASN A 119 -7.50 1.82 -11.50
N ARG A 120 -6.63 1.01 -10.88
CA ARG A 120 -6.93 -0.36 -10.43
C ARG A 120 -7.14 -0.47 -8.93
N LEU A 121 -6.95 0.62 -8.20
CA LEU A 121 -7.31 0.69 -6.79
C LEU A 121 -8.79 1.04 -6.70
N ASP A 122 -9.51 0.32 -5.83
CA ASP A 122 -10.92 0.61 -5.56
C ASP A 122 -11.09 1.97 -4.89
N ASP A 123 -10.24 2.26 -3.90
CA ASP A 123 -10.26 3.50 -3.13
C ASP A 123 -8.86 3.89 -2.65
N ILE A 124 -8.64 5.20 -2.49
CA ILE A 124 -7.42 5.76 -1.89
C ILE A 124 -7.81 6.50 -0.61
N ILE A 125 -7.32 6.01 0.53
CA ILE A 125 -7.65 6.56 1.85
C ILE A 125 -6.48 7.42 2.34
N VAL A 126 -6.73 8.71 2.57
CA VAL A 126 -5.75 9.63 3.16
C VAL A 126 -5.97 9.72 4.66
N PHE A 127 -4.98 9.28 5.44
CA PHE A 127 -5.04 9.34 6.90
C PHE A 127 -4.86 10.76 7.42
N LYS A 128 -5.69 11.12 8.40
CA LYS A 128 -5.52 12.36 9.16
C LYS A 128 -4.39 12.17 10.18
N PRO A 129 -3.55 13.18 10.41
CA PRO A 129 -2.58 13.10 11.49
C PRO A 129 -3.28 12.97 12.84
N LEU A 130 -2.63 12.25 13.76
CA LEU A 130 -3.16 12.04 15.10
C LEU A 130 -3.12 13.34 15.92
N ASN A 131 -4.25 13.70 16.51
CA ASN A 131 -4.32 14.77 17.51
C ASN A 131 -3.95 14.22 18.91
N ILE A 132 -3.76 15.13 19.88
CA ILE A 132 -3.38 14.73 21.24
C ILE A 132 -4.45 13.88 21.95
N ASN A 133 -5.73 14.05 21.61
CA ASN A 133 -6.82 13.31 22.21
C ASN A 133 -6.81 11.85 21.74
N PHE A 134 -6.64 11.60 20.44
CA PHE A 134 -6.47 10.27 19.86
C PHE A 134 -5.20 9.59 20.38
N LEU A 135 -4.09 10.33 20.53
CA LEU A 135 -2.86 9.78 21.13
C LEU A 135 -3.09 9.32 22.57
N LYS A 136 -3.87 10.07 23.37
CA LYS A 136 -4.23 9.65 24.73
C LYS A 136 -5.07 8.38 24.73
N GLU A 137 -6.03 8.25 23.81
CA GLU A 137 -6.82 7.01 23.68
C GLU A 137 -5.96 5.79 23.32
N ILE A 138 -4.96 5.97 22.45
CA ILE A 138 -4.04 4.90 22.07
C ILE A 138 -3.18 4.45 23.27
N ILE A 139 -2.68 5.40 24.07
CA ILE A 139 -1.85 5.09 25.25
C ILE A 139 -2.66 4.44 26.37
N ASN A 140 -3.94 4.78 26.50
CA ASN A 140 -4.81 4.26 27.56
C ASN A 140 -5.44 2.90 27.23
N LYS A 141 -5.11 2.30 26.08
CA LYS A 141 -5.45 0.93 25.71
C LYS A 141 -4.31 -0.02 26.05
#